data_AF-A0A965KI30-F1
#
_entry.id   AF-A0A965KI30-F1
#
_cell.length_a   1.000
_cell.length_b   1.000
_cell.length_c   1.000
_cell.angle_alpha   90.00
_cell.angle_beta   90.00
_cell.angle_gamma   90.00
#
_symmetry.space_group_name_H-M   'P 1'
#
loop_
_entity.id
_entity.type
_entity.pdbx_description
1 polymer ?
#
loop_
_entity_poly.entity_id
_entity_poly.type
_entity_poly.pdbx_seq_one_letter_code
_entity_poly.pdbx_strand_id
1 'polypeptide(L)'
;MRTLCYILAVLAMAVGLEAAPAVLDFSRSHTMEDVRRSGLNFKRLSDFGHSVAYVYQEDRDIVVLLPGGRKISQRITIAHLNEKDGVLTRLELLGLIMPQDQAYQVAGTFCDSFNLRHDKLEAWNRLNLGKKYDTEELYLSSEKKYYPAVGINLFTSFNRYYPWTIRFHIRWNWTEHRGKDEEQAWREFPTPSIPEISLNPPSGLKYDGAAAYRADRDAAYDQAKKAKGSQAQGAGVVAASPGTHWWLWAFGFAWLSLLALLWFVIRKFGSKR
;
A
#
# COMPACT_ATOMS: atom_id res chain seq x y z
N MET A 1 -7.61 34.69 -28.52
CA MET A 1 -6.42 33.80 -28.56
C MET A 1 -5.67 33.75 -27.24
N ARG A 2 -5.27 34.88 -26.62
CA ARG A 2 -4.56 34.90 -25.32
C ARG A 2 -5.26 34.14 -24.18
N THR A 3 -6.58 34.22 -24.05
CA THR A 3 -7.36 33.54 -23.01
C THR A 3 -7.44 32.01 -23.20
N LEU A 4 -7.36 31.54 -24.45
CA LEU A 4 -7.40 30.11 -24.79
C LEU A 4 -6.06 29.43 -24.45
N CYS A 5 -4.94 30.14 -24.66
CA CYS A 5 -3.62 29.70 -24.24
C CYS A 5 -3.47 29.61 -22.71
N TYR A 6 -4.11 30.51 -21.95
CA TYR A 6 -4.12 30.45 -20.48
C TYR A 6 -4.92 29.25 -19.94
N ILE A 7 -6.08 28.95 -20.53
CA ILE A 7 -6.89 27.78 -20.15
C ILE A 7 -6.16 26.48 -20.49
N LEU A 8 -5.49 26.41 -21.65
CA LEU A 8 -4.63 25.26 -22.01
C LEU A 8 -3.40 25.11 -21.10
N ALA A 9 -2.79 26.21 -20.64
CA ALA A 9 -1.66 26.15 -19.71
C ALA A 9 -2.10 25.73 -18.28
N VAL A 10 -3.29 26.14 -17.83
CA VAL A 10 -3.88 25.70 -16.56
C VAL A 10 -4.35 24.24 -16.64
N LEU A 11 -4.90 23.81 -17.78
CA LEU A 11 -5.23 22.41 -18.04
C LEU A 11 -3.98 21.54 -18.16
N ALA A 12 -2.87 22.04 -18.73
CA ALA A 12 -1.60 21.30 -18.77
C ALA A 12 -0.98 21.12 -17.37
N MET A 13 -1.18 22.06 -16.45
CA MET A 13 -0.79 21.88 -15.03
C MET A 13 -1.71 20.90 -14.28
N ALA A 14 -2.98 20.77 -14.68
CA ALA A 14 -3.93 19.84 -14.06
C ALA A 14 -3.77 18.38 -14.55
N VAL A 15 -3.14 18.15 -15.69
CA VAL A 15 -2.97 16.80 -16.29
C VAL A 15 -1.69 16.08 -15.80
N GLY A 16 -0.82 16.76 -15.04
CA GLY A 16 0.51 16.23 -14.66
C GLY A 16 0.83 16.14 -13.16
N LEU A 17 -0.08 16.50 -12.26
CA LEU A 17 0.12 16.33 -10.82
C LEU A 17 -0.36 14.94 -10.40
N GLU A 18 0.45 13.91 -10.67
CA GLU A 18 0.34 12.69 -9.87
C GLU A 18 0.51 13.10 -8.40
N ALA A 19 -0.47 12.77 -7.56
CA ALA A 19 -0.45 13.13 -6.16
C ALA A 19 0.86 12.65 -5.54
N ALA A 20 1.55 13.53 -4.79
CA ALA A 20 2.79 13.16 -4.12
C ALA A 20 2.60 11.86 -3.30
N PRO A 21 3.61 10.97 -3.31
CA PRO A 21 3.51 9.71 -2.60
C PRO A 21 3.22 9.98 -1.12
N ALA A 22 2.35 9.16 -0.53
CA ALA A 22 2.18 9.19 0.91
C ALA A 22 3.45 8.67 1.58
N VAL A 23 3.94 9.41 2.57
CA VAL A 23 5.16 9.07 3.29
C VAL A 23 4.79 8.51 4.65
N LEU A 24 5.19 7.26 4.89
CA LEU A 24 5.19 6.63 6.20
C LEU A 24 6.60 6.72 6.76
N ASP A 25 6.87 7.76 7.55
CA ASP A 25 8.19 7.97 8.14
C ASP A 25 8.32 7.22 9.46
N PHE A 26 9.03 6.09 9.43
CA PHE A 26 9.38 5.30 10.60
C PHE A 26 10.88 5.35 10.92
N SER A 27 11.59 6.36 10.44
CA SER A 27 13.03 6.51 10.65
C SER A 27 13.40 6.76 12.10
N ARG A 28 12.48 7.33 12.89
CA ARG A 28 12.69 7.73 14.29
C ARG A 28 11.67 7.17 15.27
N SER A 29 10.41 7.00 14.85
CA SER A 29 9.32 6.50 15.66
C SER A 29 8.38 5.67 14.80
N HIS A 30 7.60 4.75 15.39
CA HIS A 30 6.71 3.86 14.67
C HIS A 30 5.34 3.80 15.35
N THR A 31 4.72 4.96 15.53
CA THR A 31 3.43 5.08 16.22
C THR A 31 2.27 5.18 15.22
N MET A 32 1.04 4.94 15.69
CA MET A 32 -0.14 5.24 14.87
C MET A 32 -0.30 6.72 14.56
N GLU A 33 0.35 7.61 15.31
CA GLU A 33 0.36 9.04 14.97
C GLU A 33 1.21 9.31 13.71
N ASP A 34 2.34 8.62 13.57
CA ASP A 34 3.18 8.70 12.37
C ASP A 34 2.41 8.20 11.13
N VAL A 35 1.58 7.17 11.32
CA VAL A 35 0.66 6.66 10.31
C VAL A 35 -0.39 7.72 9.93
N ARG A 36 -1.02 8.39 10.90
CA ARG A 36 -2.04 9.42 10.62
C ARG A 36 -1.46 10.62 9.88
N ARG A 37 -0.23 11.02 10.19
CA ARG A 37 0.48 12.15 9.53
C ARG A 37 0.72 11.91 8.04
N SER A 38 0.75 10.66 7.58
CA SER A 38 0.90 10.33 6.15
C SER A 38 -0.28 10.77 5.28
N GLY A 39 -1.43 11.10 5.89
CA GLY A 39 -2.66 11.47 5.17
C GLY A 39 -3.32 10.29 4.46
N LEU A 40 -2.96 9.05 4.83
CA LEU A 40 -3.59 7.83 4.32
C LEU A 40 -4.88 7.52 5.10
N ASN A 41 -5.91 7.08 4.38
CA ASN A 41 -7.19 6.69 4.95
C ASN A 41 -7.19 5.20 5.33
N PHE A 42 -7.15 4.91 6.63
CA PHE A 42 -7.15 3.53 7.12
C PHE A 42 -8.51 3.09 7.64
N LYS A 43 -8.89 1.87 7.29
CA LYS A 43 -10.07 1.20 7.84
C LYS A 43 -9.64 0.23 8.93
N ARG A 44 -10.18 0.39 10.15
CA ARG A 44 -10.02 -0.59 11.24
C ARG A 44 -10.79 -1.86 10.88
N LEU A 45 -10.12 -3.01 10.94
CA LEU A 45 -10.76 -4.29 10.63
C LEU A 45 -11.34 -4.96 11.88
N SER A 46 -10.57 -5.04 12.96
CA SER A 46 -11.01 -5.61 14.24
C SER A 46 -9.91 -5.56 15.29
N ASP A 47 -10.29 -5.81 16.53
CA ASP A 47 -9.38 -6.05 17.63
C ASP A 47 -9.07 -7.56 17.68
N PHE A 48 -7.82 -7.92 17.41
CA PHE A 48 -7.30 -9.28 17.51
C PHE A 48 -6.58 -9.42 18.86
N GLY A 49 -7.36 -9.67 19.92
CA GLY A 49 -6.83 -9.78 21.29
C GLY A 49 -6.26 -8.46 21.79
N HIS A 50 -4.94 -8.30 21.74
CA HIS A 50 -4.21 -7.09 22.19
C HIS A 50 -3.74 -6.18 21.04
N SER A 51 -4.13 -6.49 19.79
CA SER A 51 -3.68 -5.71 18.64
C SER A 51 -4.82 -5.27 17.72
N VAL A 52 -4.73 -4.04 17.22
CA VAL A 52 -5.71 -3.48 16.29
C VAL A 52 -5.17 -3.60 14.86
N ALA A 53 -5.99 -4.12 13.95
CA ALA A 53 -5.65 -4.29 12.54
C ALA A 53 -6.24 -3.18 11.66
N TYR A 54 -5.44 -2.63 10.76
CA TYR A 54 -5.86 -1.62 9.76
C TYR A 54 -5.51 -2.03 8.33
N VAL A 55 -6.35 -1.62 7.37
CA VAL A 55 -6.13 -1.78 5.92
C VAL A 55 -6.32 -0.46 5.19
N TYR A 56 -5.50 -0.24 4.17
CA TYR A 56 -5.64 0.87 3.23
C TYR A 56 -6.23 0.36 1.91
N GLN A 57 -7.19 1.09 1.34
CA GLN A 57 -8.03 0.59 0.25
C GLN A 57 -7.88 1.32 -1.09
N GLU A 58 -6.91 2.21 -1.26
CA GLU A 58 -6.76 3.00 -2.51
C GLU A 58 -5.44 2.69 -3.25
N ASP A 59 -5.40 2.99 -4.55
CA ASP A 59 -4.18 2.95 -5.35
C ASP A 59 -3.47 4.31 -5.26
N ARG A 60 -2.37 4.38 -4.51
CA ARG A 60 -1.52 5.57 -4.39
C ARG A 60 -0.06 5.15 -4.36
N ASP A 61 0.91 6.03 -4.53
CA ASP A 61 2.30 5.68 -4.24
C ASP A 61 2.60 5.86 -2.75
N ILE A 62 3.28 4.90 -2.14
CA ILE A 62 3.79 4.99 -0.78
C ILE A 62 5.30 4.87 -0.76
N VAL A 63 5.87 5.70 0.09
CA VAL A 63 7.24 5.61 0.52
C VAL A 63 7.26 5.32 2.02
N VAL A 64 7.96 4.26 2.41
CA VAL A 64 8.25 3.95 3.80
C VAL A 64 9.71 4.29 4.08
N LEU A 65 9.95 5.13 5.08
CA LEU A 65 11.29 5.45 5.56
C LEU A 65 11.59 4.62 6.79
N LEU A 66 12.73 3.94 6.79
CA LEU A 66 13.19 3.09 7.87
C LEU A 66 14.47 3.68 8.51
N PRO A 67 14.82 3.23 9.71
CA PRO A 67 16.09 3.60 10.34
C PRO A 67 17.29 3.36 9.42
N GLY A 68 18.34 4.17 9.58
CA GLY A 68 19.53 4.12 8.73
C GLY A 68 19.34 4.70 7.31
N GLY A 69 18.23 5.40 7.05
CA GLY A 69 17.98 6.11 5.78
C GLY A 69 17.49 5.21 4.63
N ARG A 70 17.08 3.98 4.94
CA ARG A 70 16.51 3.06 3.94
C ARG A 70 15.10 3.49 3.55
N LYS A 71 14.85 3.46 2.25
CA LYS A 71 13.59 3.85 1.63
C LYS A 71 12.98 2.64 0.92
N ILE A 72 11.72 2.33 1.21
CA ILE A 72 10.93 1.34 0.48
C ILE A 72 9.85 2.08 -0.28
N SER A 73 9.88 2.01 -1.60
CA SER A 73 8.92 2.66 -2.49
C SER A 73 8.01 1.63 -3.14
N GLN A 74 6.73 1.92 -3.22
CA GLN A 74 5.78 1.06 -3.92
C GLN A 74 4.55 1.83 -4.39
N ARG A 75 3.97 1.38 -5.50
CA ARG A 75 2.62 1.74 -5.90
C ARG A 75 1.67 0.77 -5.23
N ILE A 76 0.81 1.32 -4.39
CA ILE A 76 0.13 0.62 -3.29
C ILE A 76 -0.93 -0.38 -3.77
N THR A 77 -0.94 -1.54 -3.10
CA THR A 77 -2.05 -1.95 -2.22
C THR A 77 -1.48 -2.19 -0.81
N ILE A 78 -1.84 -1.41 0.21
CA ILE A 78 -1.26 -1.56 1.56
C ILE A 78 -2.15 -2.51 2.32
N ALA A 79 -1.49 -3.53 2.86
CA ALA A 79 -2.11 -4.80 3.19
C ALA A 79 -2.55 -4.83 4.66
N HIS A 80 -1.68 -4.54 5.63
CA HIS A 80 -2.05 -4.79 7.04
C HIS A 80 -1.15 -3.99 7.99
N LEU A 81 -1.73 -3.26 8.94
CA LEU A 81 -0.99 -2.67 10.06
C LEU A 81 -1.52 -3.26 11.37
N ASN A 82 -0.62 -3.70 12.24
CA ASN A 82 -0.96 -4.09 13.61
C ASN A 82 -0.37 -3.08 14.58
N GLU A 83 -1.18 -2.59 15.50
CA GLU A 83 -0.70 -1.81 16.65
C GLU A 83 -0.92 -2.53 17.98
N LYS A 84 -0.18 -2.11 19.00
CA LYS A 84 -0.43 -2.39 20.42
C LYS A 84 -0.15 -1.11 21.21
N ASP A 85 -1.12 -0.67 22.00
CA ASP A 85 -1.05 0.56 22.82
C ASP A 85 -0.60 1.81 22.03
N GLY A 86 -1.08 1.99 20.80
CA GLY A 86 -0.74 3.13 19.95
C GLY A 86 0.57 2.97 19.15
N VAL A 87 1.30 1.87 19.32
CA VAL A 87 2.60 1.62 18.69
C VAL A 87 2.47 0.51 17.64
N LEU A 88 3.05 0.72 16.46
CA LEU A 88 3.08 -0.28 15.41
C LEU A 88 3.96 -1.47 15.82
N THR A 89 3.42 -2.67 15.64
CA THR A 89 4.16 -3.93 15.84
C THR A 89 4.44 -4.62 14.52
N ARG A 90 3.63 -4.35 13.49
CA ARG A 90 3.77 -4.94 12.16
C ARG A 90 3.22 -4.01 11.08
N LEU A 91 3.92 -3.94 9.97
CA LEU A 91 3.46 -3.36 8.72
C LEU A 91 3.65 -4.39 7.60
N GLU A 92 2.60 -4.61 6.83
CA GLU A 92 2.63 -5.44 5.63
C GLU A 92 2.25 -4.61 4.41
N LEU A 93 3.17 -4.62 3.45
CA LEU A 93 3.03 -3.97 2.17
C LEU A 93 2.89 -5.04 1.10
N LEU A 94 1.98 -4.85 0.16
CA LEU A 94 1.85 -5.73 -0.98
C LEU A 94 2.26 -4.99 -2.26
N GLY A 95 3.26 -5.56 -2.95
CA GLY A 95 3.71 -5.10 -4.25
C GLY A 95 2.80 -5.57 -5.38
N LEU A 96 3.04 -5.02 -6.56
CA LEU A 96 2.28 -5.36 -7.76
C LEU A 96 2.55 -6.79 -8.23
N ILE A 97 1.70 -7.25 -9.13
CA ILE A 97 1.89 -8.52 -9.84
C ILE A 97 3.02 -8.33 -10.86
N MET A 98 3.87 -9.34 -11.04
CA MET A 98 4.96 -9.28 -12.01
C MET A 98 5.38 -10.66 -12.54
N PRO A 99 6.12 -10.71 -13.66
CA PRO A 99 6.77 -11.93 -14.12
C PRO A 99 7.93 -12.37 -13.20
N GLN A 100 8.36 -13.62 -13.35
CA GLN A 100 9.36 -14.25 -12.45
C GLN A 100 10.72 -13.55 -12.47
N ASP A 101 11.22 -13.16 -13.64
CA ASP A 101 12.50 -12.48 -13.80
C ASP A 101 12.51 -11.13 -13.07
N GLN A 102 11.38 -10.42 -13.09
CA GLN A 102 11.20 -9.17 -12.35
C GLN A 102 11.06 -9.39 -10.85
N ALA A 103 10.33 -10.42 -10.42
CA ALA A 103 10.27 -10.80 -9.01
C ALA A 103 11.65 -11.17 -8.45
N TYR A 104 12.45 -11.89 -9.24
CA TYR A 104 13.84 -12.22 -8.92
C TYR A 104 14.70 -10.97 -8.75
N GLN A 105 14.59 -9.98 -9.66
CA GLN A 105 15.33 -8.72 -9.57
C GLN A 105 14.96 -7.91 -8.31
N VAL A 106 13.66 -7.82 -7.98
CA VAL A 106 13.20 -7.10 -6.78
C VAL A 106 13.70 -7.78 -5.51
N ALA A 107 13.60 -9.11 -5.43
CA ALA A 107 14.13 -9.86 -4.29
C ALA A 107 15.66 -9.81 -4.19
N GLY A 108 16.38 -9.77 -5.32
CA GLY A 108 17.83 -9.57 -5.35
C GLY A 108 18.22 -8.21 -4.76
N THR A 109 17.53 -7.15 -5.17
CA THR A 109 17.71 -5.80 -4.61
C THR A 109 17.47 -5.77 -3.10
N PHE A 110 16.46 -6.51 -2.61
CA PHE A 110 16.22 -6.68 -1.18
C PHE A 110 17.40 -7.38 -0.48
N CYS A 111 17.89 -8.48 -1.04
CA CYS A 111 19.05 -9.19 -0.50
C CYS A 111 20.28 -8.28 -0.44
N ASP A 112 20.62 -7.59 -1.52
CA ASP A 112 21.75 -6.67 -1.60
C ASP A 112 21.64 -5.55 -0.56
N SER A 113 20.46 -4.93 -0.46
CA SER A 113 20.22 -3.86 0.51
C SER A 113 20.41 -4.36 1.94
N PHE A 114 19.90 -5.54 2.29
CA PHE A 114 19.97 -6.11 3.65
C PHE A 114 21.15 -7.07 3.88
N ASN A 115 22.12 -7.11 2.95
CA ASN A 115 23.31 -7.97 3.00
C ASN A 115 22.98 -9.46 3.23
N LEU A 116 21.97 -9.97 2.53
CA LEU A 116 21.54 -11.36 2.59
C LEU A 116 22.19 -12.18 1.47
N ARG A 117 22.47 -13.46 1.75
CA ARG A 117 22.98 -14.38 0.72
C ARG A 117 21.92 -14.71 -0.33
N HIS A 118 22.35 -14.84 -1.58
CA HIS A 118 21.47 -15.12 -2.71
C HIS A 118 21.13 -16.61 -2.92
N ASP A 119 21.80 -17.53 -2.21
CA ASP A 119 21.65 -18.98 -2.41
C ASP A 119 20.18 -19.46 -2.47
N LYS A 120 19.35 -18.97 -1.54
CA LYS A 120 17.92 -19.32 -1.47
C LYS A 120 17.12 -18.72 -2.64
N LEU A 121 17.46 -17.49 -3.03
CA LEU A 121 16.82 -16.80 -4.14
C LEU A 121 17.17 -17.46 -5.49
N GLU A 122 18.44 -17.86 -5.67
CA GLU A 122 18.90 -18.59 -6.86
C GLU A 122 18.29 -19.99 -6.95
N ALA A 123 18.19 -20.70 -5.82
CA ALA A 123 17.50 -21.99 -5.76
C ALA A 123 16.02 -21.84 -6.14
N TRP A 124 15.33 -20.85 -5.57
CA TRP A 124 13.94 -20.54 -5.89
C TRP A 124 13.76 -20.22 -7.39
N ASN A 125 14.64 -19.41 -7.97
CA ASN A 125 14.54 -19.04 -9.38
C ASN A 125 14.66 -20.26 -10.31
N ARG A 126 15.61 -21.16 -10.02
CA ARG A 126 15.79 -22.40 -10.79
C ARG A 126 14.60 -23.35 -10.63
N LEU A 127 14.07 -23.50 -9.41
CA LEU A 127 12.95 -24.39 -9.12
C LEU A 127 11.64 -23.95 -9.80
N ASN A 128 11.46 -22.65 -10.00
CA ASN A 128 10.24 -22.08 -10.56
C ASN A 128 10.33 -21.70 -12.04
N LEU A 129 11.51 -21.80 -12.65
CA LEU A 129 11.73 -21.35 -14.03
C LEU A 129 10.75 -22.03 -15.01
N GLY A 130 9.97 -21.20 -15.70
CA GLY A 130 9.00 -21.65 -16.71
C GLY A 130 7.71 -22.27 -16.15
N LYS A 131 7.58 -22.38 -14.81
CA LYS A 131 6.34 -22.85 -14.18
C LYS A 131 5.27 -21.77 -14.19
N LYS A 132 4.05 -22.18 -14.50
CA LYS A 132 2.84 -21.32 -14.40
C LYS A 132 1.93 -21.71 -13.23
N TYR A 133 2.02 -22.96 -12.78
CA TYR A 133 1.26 -23.55 -11.69
C TYR A 133 2.22 -24.36 -10.81
N ASP A 134 1.80 -24.70 -9.59
CA ASP A 134 2.59 -25.53 -8.65
C ASP A 134 3.98 -24.94 -8.37
N THR A 135 3.98 -23.65 -8.05
CA THR A 135 5.18 -22.87 -7.78
C THR A 135 5.46 -22.82 -6.29
N GLU A 136 6.75 -22.84 -5.93
CA GLU A 136 7.20 -22.74 -4.54
C GLU A 136 7.32 -21.28 -4.10
N GLU A 137 6.74 -20.93 -2.96
CA GLU A 137 6.93 -19.60 -2.35
C GLU A 137 8.37 -19.44 -1.82
N LEU A 138 8.84 -18.19 -1.75
CA LEU A 138 10.12 -17.87 -1.12
C LEU A 138 9.92 -16.81 -0.05
N TYR A 139 10.32 -17.12 1.17
CA TYR A 139 10.45 -16.14 2.24
C TYR A 139 11.92 -15.85 2.55
N LEU A 140 12.31 -14.58 2.46
CA LEU A 140 13.61 -14.06 2.87
C LEU A 140 13.39 -13.06 3.99
N SER A 141 14.24 -13.07 5.01
CA SER A 141 14.18 -12.10 6.10
C SER A 141 15.56 -11.70 6.58
N SER A 142 15.66 -10.48 7.09
CA SER A 142 16.82 -10.07 7.88
C SER A 142 16.96 -10.98 9.11
N GLU A 143 18.18 -11.07 9.64
CA GLU A 143 18.37 -11.69 10.95
C GLU A 143 17.56 -10.95 12.03
N LYS A 144 17.13 -11.67 13.06
CA LYS A 144 16.30 -11.11 14.15
C LYS A 144 16.97 -9.98 14.93
N LYS A 145 18.30 -9.86 14.83
CA LYS A 145 19.09 -8.77 15.44
C LYS A 145 18.92 -7.43 14.71
N TYR A 146 18.50 -7.43 13.45
CA TYR A 146 18.24 -6.20 12.72
C TYR A 146 16.91 -5.59 13.17
N TYR A 147 16.92 -4.30 13.48
CA TYR A 147 15.74 -3.52 13.87
C TYR A 147 15.37 -2.39 12.89
N PRO A 148 14.14 -2.36 12.33
CA PRO A 148 13.12 -3.39 12.45
C PRO A 148 13.53 -4.65 11.69
N ALA A 149 12.97 -5.79 12.10
CA ALA A 149 13.12 -7.01 11.33
C ALA A 149 12.28 -6.88 10.06
N VAL A 150 12.91 -7.11 8.90
CA VAL A 150 12.25 -7.01 7.60
C VAL A 150 12.23 -8.36 6.89
N GLY A 151 11.27 -8.55 6.02
CA GLY A 151 11.22 -9.72 5.15
C GLY A 151 10.45 -9.48 3.87
N ILE A 152 10.77 -10.27 2.86
CA ILE A 152 10.06 -10.31 1.58
C ILE A 152 9.58 -11.73 1.34
N ASN A 153 8.32 -11.88 0.95
CA ASN A 153 7.72 -13.11 0.48
C ASN A 153 7.42 -12.98 -1.03
N LEU A 154 7.99 -13.86 -1.85
CA LEU A 154 7.55 -14.09 -3.23
C LEU A 154 6.52 -15.21 -3.20
N PHE A 155 5.27 -14.87 -3.50
CA PHE A 155 4.17 -15.83 -3.44
C PHE A 155 3.28 -15.73 -4.67
N THR A 156 2.43 -16.74 -4.83
CA THR A 156 1.57 -16.84 -6.01
C THR A 156 0.54 -15.73 -6.03
N SER A 157 0.41 -15.10 -7.20
CA SER A 157 -0.67 -14.18 -7.47
C SER A 157 -1.91 -14.94 -7.96
N PHE A 158 -3.10 -14.39 -7.73
CA PHE A 158 -4.34 -14.93 -8.29
C PHE A 158 -4.53 -14.57 -9.79
N ASN A 159 -3.52 -13.98 -10.45
CA ASN A 159 -3.56 -13.62 -11.86
C ASN A 159 -3.22 -14.83 -12.74
N ARG A 160 -4.02 -15.05 -13.79
CA ARG A 160 -3.85 -16.18 -14.72
C ARG A 160 -2.64 -16.08 -15.64
N TYR A 161 -2.08 -14.88 -15.82
CA TYR A 161 -1.01 -14.60 -16.79
C TYR A 161 0.35 -14.43 -16.14
N TYR A 162 0.40 -13.91 -14.91
CA TYR A 162 1.63 -13.59 -14.21
C TYR A 162 1.62 -14.20 -12.80
N PRO A 163 2.54 -15.12 -12.49
CA PRO A 163 2.40 -15.95 -11.31
C PRO A 163 2.84 -15.28 -10.01
N TRP A 164 3.55 -14.15 -10.03
CA TRP A 164 4.22 -13.64 -8.84
C TRP A 164 3.67 -12.31 -8.32
N THR A 165 3.55 -12.24 -7.01
CA THR A 165 3.36 -11.00 -6.25
C THR A 165 4.31 -11.01 -5.05
N ILE A 166 4.57 -9.82 -4.51
CA ILE A 166 5.56 -9.60 -3.47
C ILE A 166 4.86 -9.09 -2.23
N ARG A 167 5.10 -9.72 -1.08
CA ARG A 167 4.71 -9.19 0.22
C ARG A 167 5.95 -8.74 0.98
N PHE A 168 5.99 -7.49 1.39
CA PHE A 168 7.04 -6.97 2.25
C PHE A 168 6.52 -6.81 3.67
N HIS A 169 7.30 -7.27 4.63
CA HIS A 169 6.97 -7.32 6.04
C HIS A 169 7.96 -6.49 6.83
N ILE A 170 7.45 -5.70 7.77
CA ILE A 170 8.23 -4.98 8.76
C ILE A 170 7.67 -5.36 10.13
N ARG A 171 8.54 -5.75 11.05
CA ARG A 171 8.17 -6.13 12.41
C ARG A 171 9.06 -5.40 13.41
N TRP A 172 8.42 -4.74 14.36
CA TRP A 172 9.06 -4.06 15.47
C TRP A 172 8.91 -4.94 16.73
N ASN A 173 10.00 -5.17 17.47
CA ASN A 173 10.02 -5.99 18.69
C ASN A 173 9.52 -5.19 19.89
N TRP A 174 8.22 -4.89 19.91
CA TRP A 174 7.61 -4.05 20.94
C TRP A 174 7.65 -4.64 22.36
N THR A 175 7.75 -5.96 22.51
CA THR A 175 7.55 -6.63 23.82
C THR A 175 8.77 -6.68 24.74
N GLU A 176 9.99 -6.42 24.27
CA GLU A 176 11.20 -6.59 25.11
C GLU A 176 11.97 -5.29 25.38
N HIS A 177 11.93 -4.28 24.48
CA HIS A 177 13.01 -3.30 24.39
C HIS A 177 12.59 -1.86 24.01
N ARG A 178 11.51 -1.34 24.60
CA ARG A 178 11.09 0.07 24.44
C ARG A 178 12.29 1.04 24.66
N GLY A 179 12.63 1.84 23.64
CA GLY A 179 13.70 2.85 23.67
C GLY A 179 15.11 2.34 23.35
N LYS A 180 15.41 1.05 23.57
CA LYS A 180 16.70 0.45 23.18
C LYS A 180 16.83 0.32 21.66
N ASP A 181 15.70 0.02 21.01
CA ASP A 181 15.66 -0.20 19.58
C ASP A 181 15.95 1.06 18.74
N GLU A 182 15.53 2.24 19.22
CA GLU A 182 15.81 3.52 18.55
C GLU A 182 17.30 3.88 18.64
N GLU A 183 17.94 3.69 19.80
CA GLU A 183 19.37 3.99 20.01
C GLU A 183 20.29 2.98 19.28
N GLN A 184 19.88 1.71 19.23
CA GLN A 184 20.61 0.63 18.56
C GLN A 184 20.48 0.70 17.02
N ALA A 185 19.32 1.13 16.51
CA ALA A 185 19.08 1.29 15.07
C ALA A 185 19.95 2.38 14.41
N TRP A 186 20.48 3.35 15.16
CA TRP A 186 21.45 4.32 14.63
C TRP A 186 22.91 3.83 14.68
N ARG A 187 23.23 2.88 15.56
CA ARG A 187 24.60 2.40 15.78
C ARG A 187 24.94 1.17 14.94
N GLU A 188 23.95 0.33 14.63
CA GLU A 188 24.17 -1.00 14.02
C GLU A 188 23.76 -1.11 12.55
N PHE A 189 23.19 -0.05 11.96
CA PHE A 189 22.83 -0.05 10.55
C PHE A 189 23.94 0.58 9.71
N PRO A 190 24.80 -0.23 9.06
CA PRO A 190 25.66 0.31 8.03
C PRO A 190 24.79 0.97 6.96
N THR A 191 25.29 2.09 6.42
CA THR A 191 24.65 2.74 5.27
C THR A 191 24.35 1.69 4.22
N PRO A 192 23.09 1.55 3.77
CA PRO A 192 22.74 0.55 2.80
C PRO A 192 23.54 0.78 1.50
N SER A 193 24.04 -0.30 0.90
CA SER A 193 24.61 -0.27 -0.45
C SER A 193 23.57 0.19 -1.47
N ILE A 194 22.32 -0.20 -1.26
CA ILE A 194 21.15 0.23 -2.03
C ILE A 194 20.15 0.91 -1.09
N PRO A 195 20.07 2.26 -1.10
CA PRO A 195 19.25 3.01 -0.16
C PRO A 195 17.75 2.97 -0.47
N GLU A 196 17.36 2.65 -1.71
CA GLU A 196 15.98 2.57 -2.12
C GLU A 196 15.65 1.20 -2.73
N ILE A 197 14.64 0.53 -2.19
CA ILE A 197 14.05 -0.68 -2.77
C ILE A 197 12.68 -0.32 -3.33
N SER A 198 12.47 -0.62 -4.61
CA SER A 198 11.16 -0.55 -5.25
C SER A 198 10.52 -1.93 -5.25
N LEU A 199 9.28 -2.04 -4.74
CA LEU A 199 8.49 -3.27 -4.84
C LEU A 199 7.65 -3.32 -6.14
N ASN A 200 7.81 -2.32 -7.01
CA ASN A 200 7.15 -2.27 -8.30
C ASN A 200 7.92 -3.12 -9.34
N PRO A 201 7.24 -3.60 -10.40
CA PRO A 201 7.89 -4.30 -11.49
C PRO A 201 8.94 -3.37 -12.14
N PRO A 202 10.21 -3.79 -12.30
CA PRO A 202 11.26 -2.95 -12.90
C PRO A 202 10.94 -2.44 -14.31
N SER A 203 10.07 -3.13 -15.05
CA SER A 203 9.61 -2.69 -16.37
C SER A 203 8.70 -1.44 -16.32
N GLY A 204 8.18 -1.08 -15.16
CA GLY A 204 7.15 -0.05 -15.00
C GLY A 204 5.76 -0.46 -15.52
N LEU A 205 5.63 -1.68 -16.06
CA LEU A 205 4.35 -2.19 -16.55
C LEU A 205 3.46 -2.63 -15.38
N LYS A 206 2.16 -2.36 -15.51
CA LYS A 206 1.14 -2.94 -14.62
C LYS A 206 0.67 -4.26 -15.22
N TYR A 207 0.82 -5.34 -14.46
CA TYR A 207 0.47 -6.70 -14.88
C TYR A 207 -0.87 -7.17 -14.30
N ASP A 208 -1.47 -6.32 -13.48
CA ASP A 208 -2.73 -6.46 -12.79
C ASP A 208 -3.90 -6.11 -13.73
N GLY A 209 -4.69 -7.14 -14.09
CA GLY A 209 -6.08 -6.93 -14.50
C GLY A 209 -6.86 -6.49 -13.26
N ALA A 210 -6.94 -5.18 -13.02
CA ALA A 210 -7.38 -4.51 -11.78
C ALA A 210 -8.71 -5.00 -11.14
N ALA A 211 -9.50 -5.83 -11.83
CA ALA A 211 -10.77 -6.36 -11.34
C ALA A 211 -10.64 -7.67 -10.53
N ALA A 212 -9.68 -8.55 -10.84
CA ALA A 212 -9.63 -9.89 -10.25
C ALA A 212 -9.07 -9.88 -8.81
N TYR A 213 -7.97 -9.15 -8.57
CA TYR A 213 -7.31 -9.11 -7.26
C TYR A 213 -8.17 -8.43 -6.18
N ARG A 214 -8.92 -7.37 -6.56
CA ARG A 214 -9.82 -6.66 -5.63
C ARG A 214 -10.98 -7.57 -5.18
N ALA A 215 -11.57 -8.32 -6.10
CA ALA A 215 -12.68 -9.22 -5.82
C ALA A 215 -12.29 -10.33 -4.83
N ASP A 216 -11.13 -10.95 -4.98
CA ASP A 216 -10.70 -12.04 -4.11
C ASP A 216 -10.27 -11.55 -2.72
N ARG A 217 -9.63 -10.37 -2.63
CA ARG A 217 -9.29 -9.73 -1.36
C ARG A 217 -10.56 -9.30 -0.59
N ASP A 218 -11.50 -8.66 -1.28
CA ASP A 218 -12.74 -8.20 -0.67
C ASP A 218 -13.61 -9.41 -0.25
N ALA A 219 -13.59 -10.51 -1.03
CA ALA A 219 -14.21 -11.77 -0.65
C ALA A 219 -13.55 -12.41 0.59
N ALA A 220 -12.22 -12.43 0.68
CA ALA A 220 -11.51 -12.92 1.87
C ALA A 220 -11.79 -12.05 3.11
N TYR A 221 -11.88 -10.73 2.93
CA TYR A 221 -12.28 -9.80 3.98
C TYR A 221 -13.72 -10.04 4.46
N ASP A 222 -14.66 -10.21 3.52
CA ASP A 222 -16.05 -10.53 3.84
C ASP A 222 -16.20 -11.90 4.50
N GLN A 223 -15.36 -12.88 4.13
CA GLN A 223 -15.35 -14.20 4.74
C GLN A 223 -14.81 -14.15 6.18
N ALA A 224 -13.75 -13.37 6.44
CA ALA A 224 -13.25 -13.11 7.79
C ALA A 224 -14.30 -12.36 8.65
N LYS A 225 -15.05 -11.43 8.07
CA LYS A 225 -16.16 -10.73 8.73
C LYS A 225 -17.31 -11.69 9.07
N LYS A 226 -17.69 -12.59 8.16
CA LYS A 226 -18.70 -13.62 8.40
C LYS A 226 -18.28 -14.62 9.48
N ALA A 227 -17.01 -15.00 9.52
CA ALA A 227 -16.46 -15.90 10.54
C ALA A 227 -16.46 -15.29 11.96
N LYS A 228 -16.40 -13.96 12.09
CA LYS A 228 -16.60 -13.27 13.39
C LYS A 228 -18.08 -13.03 13.74
N GLY A 229 -18.94 -12.87 12.74
CA GLY A 229 -20.38 -12.67 12.94
C GLY A 229 -21.13 -13.90 13.48
N SER A 230 -20.61 -15.11 13.24
CA SER A 230 -21.20 -16.35 13.74
C SER A 230 -20.97 -16.62 15.24
N GLN A 231 -20.14 -15.82 15.93
CA GLN A 231 -19.98 -15.87 17.39
C GLN A 231 -20.84 -14.84 18.15
N ALA A 232 -21.56 -13.96 17.46
CA ALA A 232 -22.39 -12.92 18.06
C ALA A 232 -23.90 -13.11 17.77
N GLN A 233 -24.36 -14.32 17.50
CA GLN A 233 -25.80 -14.63 17.44
C GLN A 233 -26.32 -14.94 18.85
N GLY A 234 -26.35 -13.90 19.67
CA GLY A 234 -27.05 -13.87 20.94
C GLY A 234 -27.58 -12.46 21.17
N ALA A 235 -28.87 -12.28 20.89
CA ALA A 235 -29.71 -11.12 21.19
C ALA A 235 -29.64 -9.87 20.27
N GLY A 236 -30.81 -9.49 19.76
CA GLY A 236 -31.15 -8.09 19.51
C GLY A 236 -31.43 -7.71 18.05
N VAL A 237 -32.68 -7.91 17.60
CA VAL A 237 -33.25 -7.22 16.43
C VAL A 237 -33.32 -5.73 16.74
N VAL A 238 -32.61 -4.88 15.98
CA VAL A 238 -32.89 -3.43 15.95
C VAL A 238 -32.75 -2.88 14.52
N ALA A 239 -33.91 -2.41 14.04
CA ALA A 239 -34.23 -1.49 12.95
C ALA A 239 -33.18 -1.08 11.90
N ALA A 240 -33.58 -1.22 10.63
CA ALA A 240 -32.96 -0.58 9.47
C ALA A 240 -33.02 0.95 9.58
N SER A 241 -31.87 1.61 9.46
CA SER A 241 -31.75 3.06 9.35
C SER A 241 -31.78 3.48 7.86
N PRO A 242 -32.62 4.44 7.45
CA PRO A 242 -32.64 4.98 6.09
C PRO A 242 -31.64 6.14 5.96
N GLY A 243 -30.65 6.08 5.06
CA GLY A 243 -29.71 7.20 4.94
C GLY A 243 -28.58 7.20 3.91
N THR A 244 -28.58 6.38 2.86
CA THR A 244 -27.35 6.15 2.05
C THR A 244 -27.22 6.90 0.71
N HIS A 245 -28.04 7.93 0.43
CA HIS A 245 -28.03 8.59 -0.90
C HIS A 245 -28.04 10.14 -0.90
N TRP A 246 -27.78 10.80 0.23
CA TRP A 246 -27.78 12.28 0.29
C TRP A 246 -26.67 12.93 -0.57
N TRP A 247 -25.55 12.22 -0.77
CA TRP A 247 -24.41 12.69 -1.58
C TRP A 247 -24.73 12.78 -3.08
N LEU A 248 -25.64 11.96 -3.60
CA LEU A 248 -26.08 12.03 -5.00
C LEU A 248 -26.82 13.34 -5.30
N TRP A 249 -27.56 13.87 -4.33
CA TRP A 249 -28.23 15.17 -4.43
C TRP A 249 -27.23 16.34 -4.40
N ALA A 250 -26.20 16.25 -3.57
CA ALA A 250 -25.14 17.27 -3.49
C ALA A 250 -24.35 17.37 -4.80
N PHE A 251 -24.00 16.23 -5.42
CA PHE A 251 -23.33 16.20 -6.72
C PHE A 251 -24.22 16.74 -7.86
N GLY A 252 -25.51 16.39 -7.85
CA GLY A 252 -26.48 16.92 -8.82
C GLY A 252 -26.62 18.44 -8.74
N PHE A 253 -26.69 18.99 -7.53
CA PHE A 253 -26.84 20.43 -7.31
C PHE A 253 -25.57 21.21 -7.71
N ALA A 254 -24.38 20.66 -7.41
CA ALA A 254 -23.12 21.27 -7.82
C ALA A 254 -22.97 21.29 -9.35
N TRP A 255 -23.36 20.20 -10.03
CA TRP A 255 -23.29 20.10 -11.48
C TRP A 255 -24.25 21.07 -12.19
N LEU A 256 -25.50 21.17 -11.71
CA LEU A 256 -26.47 22.13 -12.23
C LEU A 256 -26.01 23.58 -12.02
N SER A 257 -25.42 23.89 -10.87
CA SER A 257 -24.88 25.22 -10.57
C SER A 257 -23.74 25.58 -11.52
N LEU A 258 -22.87 24.61 -11.83
CA LEU A 258 -21.75 24.79 -12.75
C LEU A 258 -22.21 25.00 -14.20
N LEU A 259 -23.24 24.26 -14.63
CA LEU A 259 -23.88 24.44 -15.95
C LEU A 259 -24.57 25.80 -16.07
N ALA A 260 -25.27 26.25 -15.04
CA ALA A 260 -25.90 27.57 -15.02
C ALA A 260 -24.86 28.70 -15.11
N LEU A 261 -23.73 28.55 -14.43
CA LEU A 261 -22.63 29.51 -14.48
C LEU A 261 -21.97 29.54 -15.86
N LEU A 262 -21.75 28.38 -16.47
CA LEU A 262 -21.24 28.25 -17.84
C LEU A 262 -22.17 28.90 -18.86
N TRP A 263 -23.49 28.65 -18.75
CA TRP A 263 -24.48 29.27 -19.61
C TRP A 263 -24.51 30.79 -19.46
N PHE A 264 -24.45 31.30 -18.23
CA PHE A 264 -24.39 32.75 -17.97
C PHE A 264 -23.15 33.41 -18.58
N VAL A 265 -21.98 32.77 -18.45
CA VAL A 265 -20.73 33.26 -19.06
C VAL A 265 -20.83 33.26 -20.58
N ILE A 266 -21.35 32.19 -21.19
CA ILE A 266 -21.54 32.12 -22.65
C ILE A 266 -22.51 33.20 -23.12
N ARG A 267 -23.62 33.45 -22.41
CA ARG A 267 -24.59 34.48 -22.80
C ARG A 267 -24.04 35.91 -22.63
N LYS A 268 -23.31 36.17 -21.55
CA LYS A 268 -22.75 37.51 -21.26
C LYS A 268 -21.60 37.89 -22.19
N PHE A 269 -20.81 36.92 -22.65
CA PHE A 269 -19.63 37.16 -23.50
C PHE A 269 -19.82 36.73 -24.97
N GLY A 270 -20.89 36.01 -25.29
CA GLY A 270 -21.25 35.64 -26.66
C GLY A 270 -22.06 36.69 -27.42
N SER A 271 -22.61 37.70 -26.73
CA SER A 271 -23.41 38.79 -27.33
C SER A 271 -22.60 40.01 -27.79
N LYS A 272 -21.30 39.85 -28.03
CA LYS A 272 -20.47 40.84 -28.73
C LYS A 272 -19.82 40.19 -29.96
N ARG A 273 -20.66 39.87 -30.94
CA ARG A 273 -20.31 39.84 -32.35
C ARG A 273 -21.40 40.56 -33.11
#